data_AF-A0A261V090-F1
#
_entry.id   AF-A0A261V090-F1
#
_cell.length_a   1.000
_cell.length_b   1.000
_cell.length_c   1.000
_cell.angle_alpha   90.00
_cell.angle_beta   90.00
_cell.angle_gamma   90.00
#
_symmetry.space_group_name_H-M   'P 1'
#
loop_
_entity.id
_entity.type
_entity.pdbx_description
1 polymer ?
#
loop_
_entity_poly.entity_id
_entity_poly.type
_entity_poly.pdbx_seq_one_letter_code
_entity_poly.pdbx_strand_id
1 'polypeptide(L)'
;MSEFVDTPFADLRIPCSHDGRTVLAAIAPLCESMQLDAWTEMRRLATDPDLRELVKTVPDGQRATETATLPIGALALWLDRLADTHADTHLRHRLAILQLEGFPTLLDYWSARAETATQTVDAATVKRQFRRLQSQMSSLSDALKNSATPIEQEILRAQLNQLCQFPVMPRTSASPVLERFWDAIFGRMMNGAELNHARRADRFLALNFRHLADELASAPTPIELTPELRTELKKSRHPYFLGVRVVNSRIARKSLRCWVFNLH
;
A
#
# COMPACT_ATOMS: atom_id res chain seq x y z
N MET A 1 -2.33 23.02 3.51
CA MET A 1 -3.70 22.87 3.00
C MET A 1 -3.64 21.90 1.84
N SER A 2 -4.48 20.85 1.82
CA SER A 2 -4.52 19.89 0.72
C SER A 2 -5.23 20.53 -0.46
N GLU A 3 -4.46 20.98 -1.45
CA GLU A 3 -4.99 21.54 -2.69
C GLU A 3 -5.56 20.42 -3.57
N PHE A 4 -6.72 20.67 -4.19
CA PHE A 4 -7.27 19.76 -5.19
C PHE A 4 -6.53 19.94 -6.52
N VAL A 5 -6.05 18.83 -7.06
CA VAL A 5 -5.35 18.73 -8.33
C VAL A 5 -6.18 17.88 -9.27
N ASP A 6 -6.47 18.44 -10.44
CA ASP A 6 -7.20 17.74 -11.47
C ASP A 6 -6.35 16.61 -12.07
N THR A 7 -6.74 15.38 -11.79
CA THR A 7 -5.93 14.17 -11.98
C THR A 7 -6.52 13.29 -13.08
N PRO A 8 -5.70 12.79 -14.03
CA PRO A 8 -6.17 11.88 -15.07
C PRO A 8 -6.57 10.51 -14.47
N PHE A 9 -7.71 10.00 -14.90
CA PHE A 9 -8.26 8.71 -14.48
C PHE A 9 -8.94 8.03 -15.68
N ALA A 10 -8.14 7.27 -16.44
CA ALA A 10 -8.50 6.76 -17.77
C ALA A 10 -8.80 7.94 -18.71
N ASP A 11 -9.98 7.96 -19.31
CA ASP A 11 -10.49 9.05 -20.14
C ASP A 11 -11.20 10.16 -19.33
N LEU A 12 -11.28 10.02 -18.01
CA LEU A 12 -11.84 11.04 -17.12
C LEU A 12 -10.75 11.90 -16.47
N ARG A 13 -11.20 13.03 -15.92
CA ARG A 13 -10.40 13.86 -15.01
C ARG A 13 -11.15 14.02 -13.70
N ILE A 14 -10.51 13.65 -12.61
CA ILE A 14 -11.09 13.69 -11.27
C ILE A 14 -10.28 14.62 -10.36
N PRO A 15 -10.94 15.51 -9.61
CA PRO A 15 -10.26 16.27 -8.57
C PRO A 15 -9.75 15.33 -7.49
N CYS A 16 -8.45 15.34 -7.26
CA CYS A 16 -7.81 14.59 -6.19
C CYS A 16 -6.99 15.50 -5.30
N SER A 17 -6.96 15.22 -4.00
CA SER A 17 -6.05 15.87 -3.06
C SER A 17 -5.16 14.83 -2.40
N HIS A 18 -4.10 15.28 -1.71
CA HIS A 18 -3.22 14.39 -0.95
C HIS A 18 -3.22 14.82 0.52
N ASP A 19 -3.47 13.88 1.43
CA ASP A 19 -3.55 14.15 2.88
C ASP A 19 -2.23 13.88 3.62
N GLY A 20 -1.14 13.69 2.88
CA GLY A 20 0.18 13.33 3.40
C GLY A 20 0.40 11.82 3.49
N ARG A 21 -0.65 11.01 3.33
CA ARG A 21 -0.56 9.54 3.37
C ARG A 21 -1.17 8.87 2.15
N THR A 22 -2.32 9.33 1.70
CA THR A 22 -3.11 8.75 0.61
C THR A 22 -3.54 9.84 -0.36
N VAL A 23 -3.78 9.45 -1.61
CA VAL A 23 -4.54 10.29 -2.53
C VAL A 23 -6.02 10.11 -2.23
N LEU A 24 -6.71 11.22 -2.10
CA LEU A 24 -8.14 11.32 -1.85
C LEU A 24 -8.82 11.79 -3.16
N ALA A 25 -9.74 10.99 -3.70
CA ALA A 25 -10.51 11.32 -4.89
C ALA A 25 -11.87 11.90 -4.52
N ALA A 26 -12.28 13.00 -5.16
CA ALA A 26 -13.59 13.60 -4.96
C ALA A 26 -14.70 12.74 -5.55
N ILE A 27 -15.72 12.45 -4.73
CA ILE A 27 -16.77 11.48 -5.08
C ILE A 27 -17.79 12.09 -6.05
N ALA A 28 -18.35 13.25 -5.71
CA ALA A 28 -19.41 13.87 -6.51
C ALA A 28 -18.98 14.17 -7.97
N PRO A 29 -17.80 14.76 -8.23
CA PRO A 29 -17.33 14.98 -9.61
C PRO A 29 -17.13 13.68 -10.41
N LEU A 30 -16.73 12.60 -9.73
CA LEU A 30 -16.58 11.30 -10.37
C LEU A 30 -17.95 10.68 -10.69
N CYS A 31 -18.93 10.78 -9.78
CA CYS A 31 -20.31 10.37 -10.05
C CYS A 31 -20.90 11.13 -11.25
N GLU A 32 -20.75 12.45 -11.29
CA GLU A 32 -21.20 13.28 -12.42
C GLU A 32 -20.57 12.84 -13.74
N SER A 33 -19.25 12.59 -13.74
CA SER A 33 -18.51 12.12 -14.92
C SER A 33 -18.95 10.73 -15.39
N MET A 34 -19.49 9.90 -14.50
CA MET A 34 -20.06 8.59 -14.80
C MET A 34 -21.58 8.62 -15.03
N GLN A 35 -22.21 9.80 -15.03
CA GLN A 35 -23.67 9.99 -15.12
C GLN A 35 -24.45 9.27 -14.01
N LEU A 36 -23.87 9.22 -12.81
CA LEU A 36 -24.49 8.68 -11.59
C LEU A 36 -25.05 9.80 -10.73
N ASP A 37 -26.15 9.52 -10.03
CA ASP A 37 -26.67 10.42 -9.00
C ASP A 37 -25.76 10.43 -7.77
N ALA A 38 -24.97 11.50 -7.64
CA ALA A 38 -24.04 11.68 -6.54
C ALA A 38 -24.73 11.59 -5.16
N TRP A 39 -25.97 12.07 -5.03
CA TRP A 39 -26.69 12.03 -3.75
C TRP A 39 -27.05 10.61 -3.33
N THR A 40 -27.48 9.78 -4.27
CA THR A 40 -27.78 8.37 -4.01
C THR A 40 -26.52 7.58 -3.67
N GLU A 41 -25.42 7.80 -4.38
CA GLU A 41 -24.15 7.12 -4.07
C GLU A 41 -23.57 7.56 -2.72
N MET A 42 -23.66 8.84 -2.37
CA MET A 42 -23.27 9.33 -1.05
C MET A 42 -24.11 8.72 0.08
N ARG A 43 -25.42 8.53 -0.12
CA ARG A 43 -26.27 7.82 0.84
C ARG A 43 -25.88 6.35 0.99
N ARG A 44 -25.57 5.66 -0.11
CA ARG A 44 -25.09 4.27 -0.08
C ARG A 44 -23.78 4.15 0.69
N LEU A 45 -22.83 5.04 0.42
CA LEU A 45 -21.55 5.11 1.14
C LEU A 45 -21.74 5.37 2.63
N ALA A 46 -22.67 6.24 3.02
CA ALA A 46 -22.97 6.50 4.43
C ALA A 46 -23.54 5.28 5.17
N THR A 47 -24.21 4.36 4.45
CA THR A 47 -24.73 3.10 5.00
C THR A 47 -23.75 1.93 4.92
N ASP A 48 -22.65 2.09 4.18
CA ASP A 48 -21.68 1.03 3.96
C ASP A 48 -20.76 0.88 5.20
N PRO A 49 -20.73 -0.29 5.86
CA PRO A 49 -19.97 -0.47 7.10
C PRO A 49 -18.45 -0.35 6.90
N ASP A 50 -17.95 -0.57 5.68
CA ASP A 50 -16.51 -0.60 5.39
C ASP A 50 -16.02 0.73 4.80
N LEU A 51 -16.90 1.47 4.13
CA LEU A 51 -16.55 2.71 3.43
C LEU A 51 -16.95 3.99 4.18
N ARG A 52 -18.00 3.97 5.02
CA ARG A 52 -18.54 5.18 5.67
C ARG A 52 -17.49 5.97 6.46
N GLU A 53 -16.60 5.28 7.17
CA GLU A 53 -15.58 5.90 8.04
C GLU A 53 -14.37 6.40 7.25
N LEU A 54 -14.28 6.02 5.98
CA LEU A 54 -13.19 6.39 5.08
C LEU A 54 -13.54 7.62 4.23
N VAL A 55 -14.81 8.02 4.19
CA VAL A 55 -15.24 9.27 3.54
C VAL A 55 -14.70 10.44 4.36
N LYS A 56 -13.88 11.28 3.73
CA LYS A 56 -13.32 12.49 4.34
C LYS A 56 -13.86 13.73 3.65
N THR A 57 -14.27 14.73 4.42
CA THR A 57 -14.56 16.07 3.91
C THR A 57 -13.27 16.88 3.89
N VAL A 58 -12.90 17.38 2.71
CA VAL A 58 -11.73 18.24 2.52
C VAL A 58 -12.23 19.61 2.09
N PRO A 59 -11.75 20.72 2.71
CA PRO A 59 -12.09 22.05 2.27
C PRO A 59 -11.60 22.27 0.84
N ASP A 60 -12.50 22.65 -0.06
CA ASP A 60 -12.17 23.05 -1.41
C ASP A 60 -12.31 24.57 -1.52
N GLY A 61 -11.22 25.28 -1.83
CA GLY A 61 -11.25 26.73 -2.00
C GLY A 61 -11.86 27.18 -3.33
N GLN A 62 -12.03 26.26 -4.28
CA GLN A 62 -12.56 26.52 -5.62
C GLN A 62 -13.96 25.94 -5.86
N ARG A 63 -14.36 24.90 -5.11
CA ARG A 63 -15.71 24.31 -5.14
C ARG A 63 -16.35 24.45 -3.75
N ALA A 64 -17.51 23.83 -3.51
CA ALA A 64 -18.24 23.94 -2.24
C ALA A 64 -17.31 23.91 -1.02
N THR A 65 -17.68 24.61 0.07
CA THR A 65 -16.87 24.78 1.28
C THR A 65 -16.28 23.47 1.82
N GLU A 66 -16.96 22.34 1.57
CA GLU A 66 -16.49 20.99 1.88
C GLU A 66 -16.80 20.02 0.73
N THR A 67 -15.78 19.28 0.26
CA THR A 67 -15.94 18.22 -0.76
C THR A 67 -15.70 16.85 -0.14
N ALA A 68 -16.64 15.93 -0.34
CA ALA A 68 -16.50 14.54 0.11
C ALA A 68 -15.53 13.76 -0.79
N THR A 69 -14.59 13.07 -0.16
CA THR A 69 -13.49 12.36 -0.82
C THR A 69 -13.30 10.96 -0.25
N LEU A 70 -12.76 10.05 -1.07
CA LEU A 70 -12.35 8.71 -0.67
C LEU A 70 -10.87 8.46 -0.97
N PRO A 71 -10.12 7.80 -0.08
CA PRO A 71 -8.79 7.27 -0.40
C PRO A 71 -8.86 6.36 -1.63
N ILE A 72 -7.83 6.35 -2.50
CA ILE A 72 -7.89 5.56 -3.74
C ILE A 72 -8.09 4.05 -3.51
N GLY A 73 -7.63 3.51 -2.37
CA GLY A 73 -7.91 2.12 -2.00
C GLY A 73 -9.41 1.93 -1.69
N ALA A 74 -10.01 2.84 -0.95
CA ALA A 74 -11.46 2.84 -0.71
C ALA A 74 -12.26 3.06 -2.00
N LEU A 75 -11.76 3.91 -2.92
CA LEU A 75 -12.34 4.11 -4.24
C LEU A 75 -12.37 2.80 -5.04
N ALA A 76 -11.30 2.00 -5.00
CA ALA A 76 -11.26 0.71 -5.67
C ALA A 76 -12.34 -0.25 -5.13
N LEU A 77 -12.53 -0.30 -3.81
CA LEU A 77 -13.59 -1.11 -3.19
C LEU A 77 -14.98 -0.64 -3.60
N TRP A 78 -15.19 0.67 -3.61
CA TRP A 78 -16.47 1.24 -4.00
C TRP A 78 -16.82 0.92 -5.46
N LEU A 79 -15.86 1.08 -6.39
CA LEU A 79 -16.07 0.73 -7.79
C LEU A 79 -16.32 -0.76 -8.00
N ASP A 80 -15.66 -1.63 -7.23
CA ASP A 80 -15.87 -3.09 -7.23
C ASP A 80 -17.31 -3.45 -6.81
N ARG A 81 -17.77 -2.90 -5.68
CA ARG A 81 -19.15 -3.08 -5.19
C ARG A 81 -20.20 -2.49 -6.12
N LEU A 82 -19.91 -1.34 -6.73
CA LEU A 82 -20.81 -0.72 -7.68
C LEU A 82 -20.95 -1.60 -8.94
N ALA A 83 -19.86 -2.20 -9.42
CA ALA A 83 -19.89 -3.13 -10.55
C ALA A 83 -20.69 -4.41 -10.25
N ASP A 84 -20.60 -4.90 -9.01
CA ASP A 84 -21.34 -6.09 -8.56
C ASP A 84 -22.86 -5.86 -8.43
N THR A 85 -23.26 -4.68 -7.97
CA THR A 85 -24.65 -4.39 -7.59
C THR A 85 -25.49 -3.77 -8.70
N HIS A 86 -24.86 -3.18 -9.71
CA HIS A 86 -25.57 -2.43 -10.74
C HIS A 86 -26.07 -3.32 -11.89
N ALA A 87 -27.35 -3.17 -12.26
CA ALA A 87 -27.98 -3.96 -13.32
C ALA A 87 -27.56 -3.53 -14.74
N ASP A 88 -27.21 -2.26 -14.93
CA ASP A 88 -26.77 -1.76 -16.25
C ASP A 88 -25.41 -2.33 -16.65
N THR A 89 -25.40 -3.04 -17.79
CA THR A 89 -24.18 -3.64 -18.35
C THR A 89 -23.24 -2.60 -18.92
N HIS A 90 -23.75 -1.49 -19.47
CA HIS A 90 -22.91 -0.41 -19.97
C HIS A 90 -22.11 0.24 -18.84
N LEU A 91 -22.76 0.56 -17.71
CA LEU A 91 -22.07 1.05 -16.53
C LEU A 91 -21.04 0.03 -16.01
N ARG A 92 -21.36 -1.26 -15.93
CA ARG A 92 -20.38 -2.28 -15.49
C ARG A 92 -19.14 -2.33 -16.39
N HIS A 93 -19.30 -2.24 -17.71
CA HIS A 93 -18.16 -2.13 -18.63
C HIS A 93 -17.36 -0.85 -18.37
N ARG A 94 -18.04 0.28 -18.13
CA ARG A 94 -17.39 1.54 -17.79
C ARG A 94 -16.55 1.42 -16.51
N LEU A 95 -17.11 0.81 -15.46
CA LEU A 95 -16.41 0.60 -14.20
C LEU A 95 -15.18 -0.31 -14.38
N ALA A 96 -15.28 -1.35 -15.21
CA ALA A 96 -14.15 -2.20 -15.54
C ALA A 96 -13.01 -1.42 -16.22
N ILE A 97 -13.32 -0.52 -17.16
CA ILE A 97 -12.31 0.37 -17.79
C ILE A 97 -11.65 1.25 -16.74
N LEU A 98 -12.43 1.89 -15.87
CA LEU A 98 -11.90 2.75 -14.81
C LEU A 98 -11.01 1.96 -13.82
N GLN A 99 -11.35 0.71 -13.53
CA GLN A 99 -10.52 -0.14 -12.69
C GLN A 99 -9.21 -0.59 -13.37
N LEU A 100 -9.26 -0.91 -14.67
CA LEU A 100 -8.12 -1.42 -15.43
C LEU A 100 -7.16 -0.33 -15.90
N GLU A 101 -7.68 0.82 -16.33
CA GLU A 101 -6.92 1.93 -16.93
C GLU A 101 -6.84 3.16 -16.03
N GLY A 102 -7.88 3.39 -15.21
CA GLY A 102 -7.98 4.56 -14.36
C GLY A 102 -6.92 4.59 -13.27
N PHE A 103 -6.82 3.52 -12.48
CA PHE A 103 -5.84 3.45 -11.40
C PHE A 103 -4.39 3.50 -11.89
N PRO A 104 -3.95 2.78 -12.94
CA PRO A 104 -2.59 2.94 -13.47
C PRO A 104 -2.28 4.38 -13.88
N THR A 105 -3.19 5.04 -14.59
CA THR A 105 -3.01 6.43 -15.05
C THR A 105 -2.89 7.40 -13.88
N LEU A 106 -3.75 7.24 -12.87
CA LEU A 106 -3.71 8.04 -11.64
C LEU A 106 -2.41 7.83 -10.88
N LEU A 107 -1.97 6.58 -10.70
CA LEU A 107 -0.75 6.25 -9.98
C LEU A 107 0.49 6.79 -10.70
N ASP A 108 0.53 6.75 -12.04
CA ASP A 108 1.62 7.33 -12.83
C ASP A 108 1.69 8.84 -12.65
N TYR A 109 0.55 9.53 -12.68
CA TYR A 109 0.48 10.98 -12.44
C TYR A 109 1.01 11.36 -11.05
N TRP A 110 0.52 10.68 -10.01
CA TRP A 110 0.91 10.98 -8.64
C TRP A 110 2.34 10.55 -8.30
N SER A 111 2.86 9.49 -8.93
CA SER A 111 4.26 9.08 -8.81
C SER A 111 5.21 10.08 -9.49
N ALA A 112 4.89 10.55 -10.70
CA ALA A 112 5.69 11.59 -11.37
C ALA A 112 5.69 12.92 -10.58
N ARG A 113 4.55 13.26 -9.98
CA ARG A 113 4.45 14.43 -9.09
C ARG A 113 5.30 14.26 -7.82
N ALA A 114 5.42 13.05 -7.31
CA ALA A 114 6.29 12.70 -6.18
C ALA A 114 7.79 12.87 -6.47
N GLU A 115 8.24 12.50 -7.68
CA GLU A 115 9.65 12.55 -8.07
C GLU A 115 10.24 13.97 -8.02
N THR A 116 9.42 15.00 -8.21
CA THR A 116 9.85 16.40 -8.03
C THR A 116 10.16 16.76 -6.57
N ALA A 117 9.71 15.93 -5.61
CA ALA A 117 9.93 16.07 -4.17
C ALA A 117 10.97 15.03 -3.69
N THR A 118 12.24 15.22 -4.03
CA THR A 118 13.46 14.62 -3.40
C THR A 118 13.57 13.09 -3.24
N GLN A 119 12.59 12.29 -3.67
CA GLN A 119 12.61 10.82 -3.63
C GLN A 119 12.20 10.25 -4.99
N THR A 120 13.07 9.45 -5.60
CA THR A 120 12.74 8.68 -6.81
C THR A 120 11.77 7.56 -6.44
N VAL A 121 10.48 7.78 -6.68
CA VAL A 121 9.44 6.78 -6.47
C VAL A 121 9.36 5.89 -7.70
N ASP A 122 9.64 4.59 -7.57
CA ASP A 122 9.41 3.65 -8.67
C ASP A 122 7.90 3.43 -8.90
N ALA A 123 7.33 4.19 -9.84
CA ALA A 123 5.94 4.10 -10.28
C ALA A 123 5.53 2.67 -10.67
N ALA A 124 6.44 1.88 -11.25
CA ALA A 124 6.15 0.49 -11.60
C ALA A 124 5.93 -0.38 -10.36
N THR A 125 6.67 -0.13 -9.28
CA THR A 125 6.47 -0.80 -8.00
C THR A 125 5.16 -0.40 -7.34
N VAL A 126 4.79 0.89 -7.34
CA VAL A 126 3.49 1.34 -6.81
C VAL A 126 2.33 0.69 -7.56
N LYS A 127 2.38 0.66 -8.90
CA LYS A 127 1.37 -0.01 -9.74
C LYS A 127 1.24 -1.51 -9.44
N ARG A 128 2.38 -2.23 -9.29
CA ARG A 128 2.37 -3.65 -8.92
C ARG A 128 1.74 -3.88 -7.55
N GLN A 129 2.08 -3.05 -6.57
CA GLN A 129 1.50 -3.13 -5.23
C GLN A 129 -0.01 -2.87 -5.26
N PHE A 130 -0.45 -1.86 -6.01
CA PHE A 130 -1.87 -1.52 -6.13
C PHE A 130 -2.67 -2.65 -6.80
N ARG A 131 -2.16 -3.26 -7.88
CA ARG A 131 -2.83 -4.40 -8.52
C ARG A 131 -2.97 -5.59 -7.57
N ARG A 132 -1.94 -5.88 -6.77
CA ARG A 132 -2.00 -6.93 -5.74
C ARG A 132 -3.06 -6.59 -4.70
N LEU A 133 -3.14 -5.33 -4.29
CA LEU A 133 -4.18 -4.85 -3.39
C LEU A 133 -5.59 -5.02 -3.98
N GLN A 134 -5.82 -4.66 -5.25
CA GLN A 134 -7.13 -4.83 -5.88
C GLN A 134 -7.55 -6.31 -5.87
N SER A 135 -6.63 -7.22 -6.19
CA SER A 135 -6.88 -8.66 -6.12
C SER A 135 -7.17 -9.14 -4.69
N GLN A 136 -6.44 -8.65 -3.69
CA GLN A 136 -6.69 -8.97 -2.28
C GLN A 136 -8.03 -8.43 -1.81
N MET A 137 -8.42 -7.23 -2.23
CA MET A 137 -9.69 -6.62 -1.85
C MET A 137 -10.87 -7.36 -2.42
N SER A 138 -10.85 -7.72 -3.70
CA SER A 138 -11.89 -8.53 -4.33
C SER A 138 -12.03 -9.88 -3.60
N SER A 139 -10.92 -10.56 -3.32
CA SER A 139 -10.94 -11.83 -2.57
C SER A 139 -11.49 -11.70 -1.16
N LEU A 140 -11.15 -10.63 -0.42
CA LEU A 140 -11.67 -10.38 0.93
C LEU A 140 -13.14 -9.97 0.91
N SER A 141 -13.55 -9.20 -0.10
CA SER A 141 -14.93 -8.79 -0.34
C SER A 141 -15.80 -10.03 -0.59
N ASP A 142 -15.34 -10.97 -1.41
CA ASP A 142 -16.04 -12.23 -1.66
C ASP A 142 -16.02 -13.17 -0.45
N ALA A 143 -14.92 -13.23 0.30
CA ALA A 143 -14.88 -13.98 1.55
C ALA A 143 -15.89 -13.42 2.57
N LEU A 144 -16.03 -12.10 2.65
CA LEU A 144 -16.96 -11.43 3.55
C LEU A 144 -18.42 -11.79 3.21
N LYS A 145 -18.78 -11.81 1.92
CA LYS A 145 -20.12 -12.23 1.45
C LYS A 145 -20.48 -13.66 1.85
N ASN A 146 -19.48 -14.55 1.90
CA ASN A 146 -19.67 -15.98 2.15
C ASN A 146 -19.38 -16.42 3.59
N SER A 147 -18.93 -15.50 4.45
CA SER A 147 -18.55 -15.78 5.83
C SER A 147 -19.75 -16.11 6.71
N ALA A 148 -19.62 -17.16 7.53
CA ALA A 148 -20.71 -17.70 8.34
C ALA A 148 -20.77 -17.11 9.76
N THR A 149 -19.68 -16.52 10.25
CA THR A 149 -19.56 -16.10 11.65
C THR A 149 -19.28 -14.60 11.80
N PRO A 150 -19.81 -13.95 12.85
CA PRO A 150 -19.58 -12.52 13.07
C PRO A 150 -18.11 -12.19 13.38
N ILE A 151 -17.36 -13.13 13.99
CA ILE A 151 -15.94 -12.93 14.31
C ILE A 151 -15.10 -12.95 13.03
N GLU A 152 -15.37 -13.88 12.11
CA GLU A 152 -14.71 -13.93 10.80
C GLU A 152 -15.00 -12.67 9.99
N GLN A 153 -16.24 -12.20 10.00
CA GLN A 153 -16.63 -10.93 9.37
C GLN A 153 -15.82 -9.77 9.92
N GLU A 154 -15.69 -9.65 11.24
CA GLU A 154 -14.94 -8.56 11.86
C GLU A 154 -13.45 -8.58 11.47
N ILE A 155 -12.84 -9.77 11.43
CA ILE A 155 -11.44 -9.93 11.00
C ILE A 155 -11.27 -9.51 9.53
N LEU A 156 -12.16 -9.97 8.65
CA LEU A 156 -12.12 -9.65 7.23
C LEU A 156 -12.32 -8.15 6.99
N ARG A 157 -13.26 -7.51 7.71
CA ARG A 157 -13.48 -6.06 7.66
C ARG A 157 -12.26 -5.27 8.12
N ALA A 158 -11.63 -5.69 9.22
CA ALA A 158 -10.41 -5.06 9.71
C ALA A 158 -9.27 -5.14 8.66
N GLN A 159 -9.12 -6.29 7.98
CA GLN A 159 -8.15 -6.44 6.88
C GLN A 159 -8.50 -5.57 5.68
N LEU A 160 -9.77 -5.51 5.29
CA LEU A 160 -10.24 -4.71 4.17
C LEU A 160 -10.02 -3.21 4.41
N ASN A 161 -10.34 -2.71 5.61
CA ASN A 161 -10.09 -1.32 6.00
C ASN A 161 -8.60 -0.96 5.92
N GLN A 162 -7.69 -1.87 6.32
CA GLN A 162 -6.25 -1.66 6.17
C GLN A 162 -5.81 -1.49 4.71
N LEU A 163 -6.42 -2.24 3.79
CA LEU A 163 -6.12 -2.12 2.35
C LEU A 163 -6.66 -0.80 1.79
N CYS A 164 -7.84 -0.36 2.20
CA CYS A 164 -8.42 0.90 1.72
C CYS A 164 -7.53 2.14 2.00
N GLN A 165 -6.66 2.08 3.00
CA GLN A 165 -5.70 3.14 3.35
C GLN A 165 -4.38 3.04 2.57
N PHE A 166 -4.44 2.61 1.30
CA PHE A 166 -3.28 2.43 0.45
C PHE A 166 -2.50 3.74 0.24
N PRO A 167 -1.21 3.77 0.57
CA PRO A 167 -0.38 4.94 0.34
C PRO A 167 0.06 4.99 -1.13
N VAL A 168 -0.22 6.11 -1.80
CA VAL A 168 0.10 6.33 -3.23
C VAL A 168 1.53 6.78 -3.43
N MET A 169 2.11 7.38 -2.39
CA MET A 169 3.56 7.45 -2.22
C MET A 169 4.02 6.11 -1.67
N PRO A 170 5.22 5.61 -2.03
CA PRO A 170 5.85 4.57 -1.24
C PRO A 170 5.80 5.04 0.20
N ARG A 171 5.29 4.18 1.10
CA ARG A 171 5.25 4.43 2.55
C ARG A 171 6.54 5.13 2.89
N THR A 172 6.46 6.40 3.27
CA THR A 172 7.61 7.33 3.38
C THR A 172 8.85 6.53 3.70
N SER A 173 9.74 6.51 2.71
CA SER A 173 11.10 5.99 2.71
C SER A 173 11.47 5.23 3.97
N ALA A 174 11.90 3.97 3.80
CA ALA A 174 12.89 3.46 4.74
C ALA A 174 13.85 4.61 5.06
N SER A 175 14.01 4.96 6.35
CA SER A 175 14.94 6.03 6.76
C SER A 175 16.19 5.96 5.86
N PRO A 176 16.82 7.07 5.42
CA PRO A 176 18.03 6.97 4.59
C PRO A 176 19.08 6.02 5.21
N VAL A 177 19.05 5.86 6.54
CA VAL A 177 19.82 4.87 7.31
C VAL A 177 19.38 3.42 7.00
N LEU A 178 18.08 3.15 6.94
CA LEU A 178 17.48 1.86 6.60
C LEU A 178 17.65 1.49 5.11
N GLU A 179 17.57 2.44 4.19
CA GLU A 179 17.89 2.21 2.76
C GLU A 179 19.35 1.83 2.59
N ARG A 180 20.26 2.66 3.12
CA ARG A 180 21.70 2.36 3.12
C ARG A 180 22.03 1.00 3.75
N PHE A 181 21.33 0.65 4.83
CA PHE A 181 21.47 -0.66 5.44
C PHE A 181 21.07 -1.78 4.47
N TRP A 182 19.87 -1.72 3.90
CA TRP A 182 19.39 -2.78 3.00
C TRP A 182 20.22 -2.90 1.73
N ASP A 183 20.65 -1.79 1.13
CA ASP A 183 21.54 -1.79 -0.03
C ASP A 183 22.86 -2.51 0.26
N ALA A 184 23.46 -2.25 1.43
CA ALA A 184 24.68 -2.92 1.82
C ALA A 184 24.49 -4.43 2.07
N ILE A 185 23.37 -4.81 2.70
CA ILE A 185 23.04 -6.23 2.94
C ILE A 185 22.84 -6.96 1.62
N PHE A 186 21.99 -6.42 0.74
CA PHE A 186 21.71 -7.06 -0.55
C PHE A 186 22.92 -7.04 -1.47
N GLY A 187 23.68 -5.94 -1.52
CA GLY A 187 24.94 -5.87 -2.25
C GLY A 187 25.92 -6.96 -1.82
N ARG A 188 26.07 -7.20 -0.50
CA ARG A 188 26.91 -8.30 0.01
C ARG A 188 26.37 -9.67 -0.36
N MET A 189 25.07 -9.91 -0.21
CA MET A 189 24.45 -11.18 -0.58
C MET A 189 24.59 -11.47 -2.08
N MET A 190 24.45 -10.46 -2.94
CA MET A 190 24.69 -10.56 -4.38
C MET A 190 26.14 -10.90 -4.70
N ASN A 191 27.08 -10.41 -3.89
CA ASN A 191 28.51 -10.74 -3.98
C ASN A 191 28.88 -12.07 -3.28
N GLY A 192 27.88 -12.89 -2.91
CA GLY A 192 28.09 -14.23 -2.37
C GLY A 192 28.23 -14.33 -0.84
N ALA A 193 28.06 -13.24 -0.09
CA ALA A 193 28.11 -13.29 1.36
C ALA A 193 26.94 -14.10 1.95
N GLU A 194 27.24 -15.07 2.81
CA GLU A 194 26.24 -15.90 3.45
C GLU A 194 25.60 -15.22 4.66
N LEU A 195 24.71 -14.25 4.42
CA LEU A 195 24.04 -13.50 5.50
C LEU A 195 22.67 -14.07 5.90
N ASN A 196 22.01 -14.79 5.00
CA ASN A 196 20.65 -15.29 5.23
C ASN A 196 20.65 -16.66 5.96
N HIS A 197 20.22 -16.66 7.22
CA HIS A 197 20.09 -17.86 8.02
C HIS A 197 18.82 -18.68 7.74
N ALA A 198 17.87 -18.15 6.96
CA ALA A 198 16.61 -18.84 6.68
C ALA A 198 16.82 -20.03 5.75
N ARG A 199 16.18 -21.18 6.04
CA ARG A 199 16.21 -22.35 5.14
C ARG A 199 15.45 -22.10 3.83
N ARG A 200 14.30 -21.42 3.92
CA ARG A 200 13.49 -20.96 2.77
C ARG A 200 13.94 -19.54 2.38
N ALA A 201 15.12 -19.46 1.79
CA ALA A 201 15.79 -18.20 1.46
C ALA A 201 15.09 -17.41 0.34
N ASP A 202 14.22 -18.06 -0.42
CA ASP A 202 13.36 -17.48 -1.45
C ASP A 202 12.24 -16.60 -0.87
N ARG A 203 11.75 -16.93 0.33
CA ARG A 203 10.62 -16.22 0.96
C ARG A 203 11.02 -15.39 2.18
N PHE A 204 12.03 -15.86 2.91
CA PHE A 204 12.39 -15.27 4.19
C PHE A 204 13.86 -14.87 4.22
N LEU A 205 14.10 -13.73 4.86
CA LEU A 205 15.41 -13.27 5.25
C LEU A 205 15.53 -13.36 6.76
N ALA A 206 16.45 -14.17 7.27
CA ALA A 206 16.74 -14.26 8.71
C ALA A 206 18.17 -13.78 8.98
N LEU A 207 18.30 -12.64 9.65
CA LEU A 207 19.59 -12.03 9.99
C LEU A 207 19.92 -12.28 11.45
N ASN A 208 21.07 -12.91 11.72
CA ASN A 208 21.63 -12.94 13.06
C ASN A 208 22.50 -11.70 13.27
N PHE A 209 22.12 -10.83 14.21
CA PHE A 209 22.80 -9.54 14.37
C PHE A 209 24.24 -9.63 14.88
N ARG A 210 24.62 -10.72 15.57
CA ARG A 210 26.00 -10.93 16.00
C ARG A 210 26.88 -11.27 14.79
N HIS A 211 26.46 -12.27 14.02
CA HIS A 211 27.11 -12.64 12.76
C HIS A 211 27.15 -11.46 11.78
N LEU A 212 26.05 -10.71 11.69
CA LEU A 212 25.97 -9.56 10.82
C LEU A 212 26.91 -8.43 11.23
N ALA A 213 27.12 -8.22 12.53
CA ALA A 213 28.07 -7.21 13.00
C ALA A 213 29.50 -7.52 12.53
N ASP A 214 29.91 -8.78 12.64
CA ASP A 214 31.23 -9.25 12.19
C ASP A 214 31.40 -9.03 10.67
N GLU A 215 30.37 -9.36 9.89
CA GLU A 215 30.35 -9.18 8.44
C GLU A 215 30.35 -7.70 8.01
N LEU A 216 29.58 -6.84 8.67
CA LEU A 216 29.50 -5.42 8.35
C LEU A 216 30.73 -4.63 8.81
N ALA A 217 31.43 -5.08 9.85
CA ALA A 217 32.68 -4.47 10.30
C ALA A 217 33.82 -4.61 9.26
N SER A 218 33.76 -5.66 8.43
CA SER A 218 34.72 -5.89 7.33
C SER A 218 34.50 -5.02 6.08
N ALA A 219 33.53 -4.09 6.10
CA ALA A 219 33.12 -3.34 4.92
C ALA A 219 33.96 -2.05 4.70
N PRO A 220 34.12 -1.60 3.42
CA PRO A 220 34.73 -0.30 3.11
C PRO A 220 34.00 0.87 3.75
N THR A 221 32.70 0.70 4.02
CA THR A 221 31.88 1.64 4.78
C THR A 221 31.16 0.85 5.87
N PRO A 222 31.72 0.79 7.10
CA PRO A 222 31.14 0.05 8.19
C PRO A 222 29.74 0.58 8.51
N ILE A 223 28.78 -0.31 8.67
CA ILE A 223 27.43 0.04 9.12
C ILE A 223 27.29 -0.46 10.56
N GLU A 224 27.14 0.49 11.48
CA GLU A 224 26.94 0.18 12.88
C GLU A 224 25.49 -0.24 13.15
N LEU A 225 25.32 -1.34 13.88
CA LEU A 225 24.00 -1.86 14.28
C LEU A 225 23.44 -1.12 15.50
N THR A 226 23.27 0.19 15.37
CA THR A 226 22.85 1.10 16.45
C THR A 226 21.43 0.80 16.97
N PRO A 227 21.08 1.23 18.20
CA PRO A 227 19.71 1.14 18.71
C PRO A 227 18.67 1.84 17.82
N GLU A 228 19.06 2.94 17.18
CA GLU A 228 18.22 3.71 16.26
C GLU A 228 17.93 2.87 15.01
N LEU A 229 18.96 2.29 14.38
CA LEU A 229 18.79 1.40 13.22
C LEU A 229 17.92 0.19 13.57
N ARG A 230 18.08 -0.40 14.77
CA ARG A 230 17.20 -1.50 15.23
C ARG A 230 15.74 -1.06 15.35
N THR A 231 15.50 0.17 15.80
CA THR A 231 14.16 0.73 15.91
C THR A 231 13.54 0.96 14.53
N GLU A 232 14.33 1.44 13.57
CA GLU A 232 13.92 1.60 12.19
C GLU A 232 13.68 0.27 11.47
N LEU A 233 14.52 -0.75 11.72
CA LEU A 233 14.35 -2.09 11.14
C LEU A 233 13.02 -2.75 11.54
N LYS A 234 12.51 -2.46 12.75
CA LYS A 234 11.17 -2.93 13.16
C LYS A 234 10.05 -2.32 12.32
N LYS A 235 10.27 -1.12 11.78
CA LYS A 235 9.32 -0.41 10.91
C LYS A 235 9.47 -0.83 9.45
N SER A 236 10.51 -1.59 9.11
CA SER A 236 10.80 -2.04 7.74
C SER A 236 9.61 -2.75 7.11
N ARG A 237 9.21 -2.26 5.93
CA ARG A 237 8.09 -2.81 5.14
C ARG A 237 8.55 -3.57 3.90
N HIS A 238 9.78 -3.34 3.45
CA HIS A 238 10.42 -4.14 2.42
C HIS A 238 11.94 -4.19 2.66
N PRO A 239 12.48 -5.35 3.08
CA PRO A 239 11.78 -6.55 3.58
C PRO A 239 10.84 -6.27 4.76
N TYR A 240 9.70 -6.97 4.85
CA TYR A 240 8.71 -6.74 5.92
C TYR A 240 9.13 -7.44 7.21
N PHE A 241 9.27 -6.70 8.31
CA PHE A 241 9.69 -7.26 9.59
C PHE A 241 8.60 -8.14 10.24
N LEU A 242 8.93 -9.40 10.51
CA LEU A 242 8.04 -10.39 11.13
C LEU A 242 8.32 -10.62 12.63
N GLY A 243 9.40 -10.05 13.16
CA GLY A 243 9.82 -10.20 14.55
C GLY A 243 11.19 -10.84 14.73
N VAL A 244 11.65 -10.87 15.98
CA VAL A 244 12.85 -11.60 16.39
C VAL A 244 12.46 -13.00 16.83
N ARG A 245 12.91 -14.03 16.12
CA ARG A 245 12.52 -15.44 16.32
C ARG A 245 13.73 -16.35 16.41
N VAL A 246 13.56 -17.49 17.07
CA VAL A 246 14.54 -18.57 17.00
C VAL A 246 14.32 -19.32 15.69
N VAL A 247 15.36 -19.42 14.87
CA VAL A 247 15.33 -20.13 13.59
C VAL A 247 16.41 -21.20 13.56
N ASN A 248 16.15 -22.31 12.87
CA ASN A 248 17.15 -23.32 12.60
C ASN A 248 18.05 -22.83 11.45
N SER A 249 19.21 -22.27 11.81
CA SER A 249 20.14 -21.60 10.92
C SER A 249 20.70 -22.53 9.85
N ARG A 250 20.58 -22.16 8.57
CA ARG A 250 21.21 -22.91 7.47
C ARG A 250 22.75 -22.80 7.49
N ILE A 251 23.27 -21.64 7.92
CA ILE A 251 24.70 -21.32 7.91
C ILE A 251 25.40 -22.01 9.09
N ALA A 252 24.91 -21.76 10.31
CA ALA A 252 25.54 -22.23 11.54
C ALA A 252 25.09 -23.65 11.96
N ARG A 253 24.14 -24.25 11.24
CA ARG A 253 23.56 -25.58 11.51
C ARG A 253 23.07 -25.78 12.95
N LYS A 254 22.61 -24.70 13.61
CA LYS A 254 22.07 -24.69 14.97
C LYS A 254 20.94 -23.67 15.12
N SER A 255 20.16 -23.78 16.19
CA SER A 255 19.11 -22.80 16.50
C SER A 255 19.74 -21.46 16.90
N LEU A 256 19.38 -20.38 16.21
CA LEU A 256 19.87 -19.03 16.45
C LEU A 256 18.70 -18.05 16.57
N ARG A 257 18.87 -17.03 17.42
CA ARG A 257 17.94 -15.89 17.47
C ARG A 257 18.24 -14.95 16.32
N CYS A 258 17.27 -14.76 15.43
CA CYS A 258 17.41 -13.96 14.22
C CYS A 258 16.27 -12.94 14.12
N TRP A 259 16.56 -11.83 13.47
CA TRP A 259 15.55 -10.91 12.97
C TRP A 259 15.02 -11.45 11.66
N VAL A 260 13.72 -11.72 11.60
CA VAL A 260 13.10 -12.39 10.47
C VAL A 260 12.28 -11.38 9.67
N PHE A 261 12.45 -11.43 8.36
CA PHE A 261 11.75 -10.58 7.41
C PHE A 261 11.11 -11.44 6.31
N ASN A 262 9.97 -10.98 5.81
CA ASN A 262 9.35 -11.48 4.59
C ASN A 262 9.89 -10.69 3.38
N LEU A 263 10.30 -11.41 2.33
CA LEU A 263 10.78 -10.83 1.07
C LEU A 263 9.64 -10.53 0.08
N HIS A 264 8.41 -11.01 0.37
CA HIS A 264 7.21 -10.83 -0.46
C HIS A 264 6.18 -9.88 0.15
#